data_AF-K0BDE0-F1
#
_entry.id   AF-K0BDE0-F1
#
_cell.length_a   1.000
_cell.length_b   1.000
_cell.length_c   1.000
_cell.angle_alpha   90.00
_cell.angle_beta   90.00
_cell.angle_gamma   90.00
#
_symmetry.space_group_name_H-M   'P 1'
#
loop_
_entity.id
_entity.type
_entity.pdbx_description
1 polymer ?
#
loop_
_entity_poly.entity_id
_entity_poly.type
_entity_poly.pdbx_seq_one_letter_code
_entity_poly.pdbx_strand_id
1 'polypeptide(L)'
;MSISAINSLVFQTKSTFPDLLSPKRVKLERTKFSTVKIFTVGSKSFVTSFQLAGIPGKISENPQKALEEIKTLTDDSDVGLVLVSDDITESINDELTALRAEKSTLVFALPATGSEKTEVDYRVMLKKILGV
;
A
#
# COMPACT_ATOMS: atom_id res chain seq x y z
N MET A 1 -39.14 -50.01 -54.63
CA MET A 1 -39.88 -48.87 -55.23
C MET A 1 -39.21 -47.60 -54.69
N SER A 2 -38.27 -47.01 -55.43
CA SER A 2 -38.47 -45.95 -56.46
C SER A 2 -38.90 -44.63 -55.80
N ILE A 3 -37.96 -43.74 -55.46
CA ILE A 3 -37.40 -42.59 -56.23
C ILE A 3 -38.20 -41.29 -55.99
N SER A 4 -37.47 -40.23 -55.58
CA SER A 4 -37.43 -38.87 -56.17
C SER A 4 -37.06 -37.85 -55.08
N ALA A 5 -35.80 -37.44 -54.92
CA ALA A 5 -35.14 -36.36 -55.67
C ALA A 5 -35.88 -35.01 -55.59
N ILE A 6 -35.34 -34.06 -54.82
CA ILE A 6 -35.36 -32.63 -55.14
C ILE A 6 -33.99 -32.05 -54.78
N ASN A 7 -33.34 -31.55 -55.83
CA ASN A 7 -32.08 -30.85 -55.86
C ASN A 7 -32.35 -29.33 -55.78
N SER A 8 -31.58 -28.56 -55.01
CA SER A 8 -31.23 -27.13 -55.18
C SER A 8 -30.72 -26.63 -53.81
N LEU A 9 -29.71 -25.79 -53.64
CA LEU A 9 -29.03 -24.88 -54.54
C LEU A 9 -27.67 -24.57 -53.89
N VAL A 10 -26.62 -24.60 -54.69
CA VAL A 10 -25.28 -24.14 -54.32
C VAL A 10 -25.34 -22.64 -54.00
N PHE A 11 -24.91 -22.25 -52.80
CA PHE A 11 -24.43 -20.89 -52.52
C PHE A 11 -23.07 -20.99 -51.85
N GLN A 12 -22.02 -21.07 -52.67
CA GLN A 12 -20.67 -20.70 -52.25
C GLN A 12 -20.63 -19.18 -52.08
N THR A 13 -20.71 -18.68 -50.85
CA THR A 13 -20.25 -17.32 -50.56
C THR A 13 -18.76 -17.38 -50.31
N LYS A 14 -18.00 -17.09 -51.37
CA LYS A 14 -16.56 -16.88 -51.37
C LYS A 14 -16.26 -15.66 -50.48
N SER A 15 -16.10 -15.86 -49.17
CA SER A 15 -15.60 -14.80 -48.29
C SER A 15 -14.08 -14.80 -48.37
N THR A 16 -13.56 -14.02 -49.32
CA THR A 16 -12.15 -13.63 -49.36
C THR A 16 -11.88 -12.74 -48.13
N PHE A 17 -11.63 -13.37 -46.99
CA PHE A 17 -10.97 -12.71 -45.88
C PHE A 17 -9.46 -12.80 -46.15
N PRO A 18 -8.73 -11.69 -46.31
CA PRO A 18 -7.28 -11.75 -46.37
C PRO A 18 -6.76 -12.32 -45.05
N ASP A 19 -5.78 -13.22 -45.14
CA ASP A 19 -5.12 -13.85 -44.00
C ASP A 19 -4.76 -12.80 -42.95
N LEU A 20 -5.58 -12.74 -41.89
CA LEU A 20 -5.23 -12.05 -40.66
C LEU A 20 -4.00 -12.76 -40.12
N LEU A 21 -2.84 -12.12 -40.27
CA LEU A 21 -1.61 -12.52 -39.60
C LEU A 21 -1.96 -12.92 -38.16
N SER A 22 -1.74 -14.20 -37.84
CA SER A 22 -2.02 -14.77 -36.51
C SER A 22 -1.57 -13.79 -35.44
N PRO A 23 -2.43 -13.37 -34.50
CA PRO A 23 -2.04 -12.39 -33.49
C PRO A 23 -0.84 -12.95 -32.74
N LYS A 24 0.29 -12.23 -32.84
CA LYS A 24 1.53 -12.59 -32.16
C LYS A 24 1.21 -12.64 -30.67
N ARG A 25 1.15 -13.85 -30.09
CA ARG A 25 0.91 -14.04 -28.65
C ARG A 25 2.02 -13.33 -27.89
N VAL A 26 1.72 -12.15 -27.35
CA VAL A 26 2.58 -11.51 -26.37
C VAL A 26 2.52 -12.39 -25.13
N LYS A 27 3.64 -13.03 -24.79
CA LYS A 27 3.79 -13.75 -23.54
C LYS A 27 3.76 -12.69 -22.44
N LEU A 28 2.65 -12.64 -21.71
CA LEU A 28 2.52 -11.78 -20.54
C LEU A 28 3.50 -12.31 -19.49
N GLU A 29 4.73 -11.79 -19.49
CA GLU A 29 5.64 -11.90 -18.35
C GLU A 29 4.90 -11.31 -17.16
N ARG A 30 4.35 -12.19 -16.30
CA ARG A 30 3.82 -11.78 -15.01
C ARG A 30 5.01 -11.36 -14.17
N THR A 31 5.46 -10.11 -14.31
CA THR A 31 6.32 -9.49 -13.32
C THR A 31 5.63 -9.67 -11.97
N LYS A 32 6.29 -10.35 -11.03
CA LYS A 32 5.78 -10.55 -9.67
C LYS A 32 5.38 -9.17 -9.13
N PHE A 33 4.09 -8.91 -8.97
CA PHE A 33 3.64 -7.81 -8.10
C PHE A 33 4.04 -8.22 -6.69
N SER A 34 5.15 -7.68 -6.17
CA SER A 34 5.43 -7.77 -4.74
C SER A 34 4.32 -7.00 -4.04
N THR A 35 3.43 -7.72 -3.37
CA THR A 35 2.36 -7.09 -2.60
C THR A 35 3.00 -6.41 -1.41
N VAL A 36 3.06 -5.08 -1.44
CA VAL A 36 3.60 -4.29 -0.34
C VAL A 36 2.63 -4.34 0.84
N LYS A 37 3.13 -4.72 2.00
CA LYS A 37 2.38 -4.81 3.27
C LYS A 37 2.44 -3.49 4.02
N ILE A 38 1.36 -3.22 4.74
CA ILE A 38 1.21 -2.08 5.65
C ILE A 38 1.05 -2.63 7.07
N PHE A 39 1.73 -2.02 8.04
CA PHE A 39 1.60 -2.35 9.45
C PHE A 39 1.36 -1.11 10.30
N THR A 40 0.75 -1.29 11.48
CA THR A 40 0.61 -0.23 12.48
C THR A 40 1.30 -0.58 13.80
N VAL A 41 1.92 0.37 14.46
CA VAL A 41 2.53 0.22 15.79
C VAL A 41 2.03 1.34 16.70
N GLY A 42 1.54 1.04 17.90
CA GLY A 42 1.09 2.10 18.80
C GLY A 42 0.22 1.62 19.94
N SER A 43 -0.54 2.56 20.51
CA SER A 43 -1.47 2.30 21.60
C SER A 43 -2.61 1.37 21.15
N LYS A 44 -3.26 0.72 22.12
CA LYS A 44 -4.31 -0.28 21.84
C LYS A 44 -5.43 0.30 20.97
N SER A 45 -5.90 1.51 21.27
CA SER A 45 -6.96 2.19 20.52
C SER A 45 -6.56 2.49 19.08
N PHE A 46 -5.34 2.99 18.87
CA PHE A 46 -4.78 3.25 17.54
C PHE A 46 -4.73 1.98 16.71
N VAL A 47 -4.07 0.93 17.20
CA VAL A 47 -3.89 -0.34 16.47
C VAL A 47 -5.24 -1.01 16.19
N THR A 48 -6.15 -1.03 17.17
CA THR A 48 -7.48 -1.64 17.00
C THR A 48 -8.25 -0.96 15.87
N SER A 49 -8.16 0.37 15.74
CA SER A 49 -8.84 1.13 14.69
C SER A 49 -8.38 0.71 13.29
N PHE A 50 -7.08 0.48 13.11
CA PHE A 50 -6.53 0.02 11.83
C PHE A 50 -6.75 -1.48 11.58
N GLN A 51 -6.79 -2.30 12.63
CA GLN A 51 -7.15 -3.72 12.51
C GLN A 51 -8.57 -3.90 11.96
N LEU A 52 -9.51 -3.05 12.36
CA LEU A 52 -10.87 -3.04 11.78
C LEU A 52 -10.87 -2.71 10.28
N ALA A 53 -9.88 -1.96 9.79
CA ALA A 53 -9.67 -1.68 8.38
C ALA A 53 -8.85 -2.77 7.65
N GLY A 54 -8.52 -3.87 8.33
CA GLY A 54 -7.76 -4.99 7.76
C GLY A 54 -6.24 -4.81 7.77
N ILE A 55 -5.73 -3.78 8.47
CA ILE A 55 -4.29 -3.53 8.59
C ILE A 55 -3.76 -4.19 9.87
N PRO A 56 -2.79 -5.12 9.79
CA PRO A 56 -2.22 -5.75 10.97
C PRO A 56 -1.39 -4.75 11.79
N GLY A 57 -1.25 -5.02 13.08
CA GLY A 57 -0.47 -4.14 13.93
C GLY A 57 0.01 -4.73 15.25
N LYS A 58 0.95 -4.03 15.86
CA LYS A 58 1.60 -4.35 17.13
C LYS A 58 1.25 -3.32 18.18
N ILE A 59 0.66 -3.78 19.28
CA ILE A 59 0.34 -2.91 20.41
C ILE A 59 1.60 -2.74 21.26
N SER A 60 2.05 -1.51 21.42
CA SER A 60 3.15 -1.13 22.31
C SER A 60 2.82 0.18 22.99
N GLU A 61 2.89 0.23 24.31
CA GLU A 61 2.68 1.47 25.10
C GLU A 61 4.01 2.11 25.53
N ASN A 62 5.14 1.43 25.28
CA ASN A 62 6.46 1.92 25.63
C ASN A 62 7.19 2.36 24.34
N PRO A 63 7.77 3.58 24.30
CA PRO A 63 8.49 4.09 23.14
C PRO A 63 9.67 3.22 22.69
N GLN A 64 10.50 2.72 23.60
CA GLN A 64 11.66 1.88 23.28
C GLN A 64 11.20 0.55 22.68
N LYS A 65 10.18 -0.07 23.26
CA LYS A 65 9.58 -1.30 22.71
C LYS A 65 8.96 -1.04 21.34
N ALA A 66 8.30 0.11 21.15
CA ALA A 66 7.75 0.48 19.84
C ALA A 66 8.86 0.64 18.80
N LEU A 67 9.99 1.25 19.15
CA LEU A 67 11.15 1.39 18.28
C LEU A 67 11.72 0.03 17.86
N GLU A 68 11.81 -0.94 18.77
CA GLU A 68 12.25 -2.31 18.46
C GLU A 68 11.31 -3.02 17.46
N GLU A 69 10.00 -2.91 17.69
CA GLU A 69 8.98 -3.47 16.78
C GLU A 69 9.05 -2.80 15.40
N ILE A 70 9.21 -1.47 15.35
CA ILE A 70 9.35 -0.73 14.10
C ILE A 70 10.61 -1.17 13.34
N LYS A 71 11.76 -1.29 14.02
CA LYS A 71 13.00 -1.80 13.40
C LYS A 71 12.80 -3.17 12.77
N THR A 72 12.20 -4.08 13.53
CA THR A 72 11.88 -5.45 13.07
C THR A 72 10.99 -5.42 11.83
N LEU A 73 9.99 -4.53 11.79
CA LEU A 73 9.11 -4.37 10.63
C LEU A 73 9.82 -3.73 9.43
N THR A 74 10.73 -2.78 9.64
CA THR A 74 11.49 -2.14 8.55
C THR A 74 12.58 -3.04 7.95
N ASP A 75 12.95 -4.12 8.64
CA ASP A 75 13.87 -5.12 8.11
C ASP A 75 13.17 -6.15 7.21
N ASP A 76 11.83 -6.24 7.24
CA ASP A 76 11.04 -7.08 6.33
C ASP A 76 10.86 -6.38 4.98
N SER A 77 11.43 -6.96 3.92
CA SER A 77 11.36 -6.43 2.55
C SER A 77 9.93 -6.35 1.99
N ASP A 78 8.98 -7.09 2.55
CA ASP A 78 7.59 -7.01 2.14
C ASP A 78 6.85 -5.82 2.77
N VAL A 79 7.39 -5.19 3.82
CA VAL A 79 6.76 -4.07 4.52
C VAL A 79 7.22 -2.75 3.92
N GLY A 80 6.31 -2.06 3.23
CA GLY A 80 6.60 -0.75 2.64
C GLY A 80 6.12 0.44 3.45
N LEU A 81 5.21 0.23 4.41
CA LEU A 81 4.66 1.30 5.23
C LEU A 81 4.38 0.84 6.65
N VAL A 82 4.90 1.58 7.62
CA VAL A 82 4.62 1.45 9.04
C VAL A 82 3.97 2.75 9.55
N LEU A 83 2.73 2.64 10.02
CA LEU A 83 2.01 3.73 10.66
C LEU A 83 2.24 3.66 12.17
N VAL A 84 2.59 4.76 12.79
CA VAL A 84 2.94 4.82 14.21
C VAL A 84 2.06 5.85 14.90
N SER A 85 1.66 5.62 16.15
CA SER A 85 0.90 6.61 16.91
C SER A 85 1.82 7.69 17.49
N ASP A 86 1.45 8.96 17.33
CA ASP A 86 2.25 10.12 17.71
C ASP A 86 2.60 10.16 19.21
N ASP A 87 1.62 9.80 20.05
CA ASP A 87 1.69 9.68 21.51
C ASP A 87 2.88 8.86 22.03
N ILE A 88 3.35 7.88 21.25
CA ILE A 88 4.47 7.00 21.60
C ILE A 88 5.76 7.40 20.87
N THR A 89 5.64 8.11 19.75
CA THR A 89 6.80 8.49 18.93
C THR A 89 7.51 9.76 19.37
N GLU A 90 6.88 10.60 20.19
CA GLU A 90 7.42 11.90 20.58
C GLU A 90 8.82 11.78 21.21
N SER A 91 9.03 10.78 22.08
CA SER A 91 10.30 10.54 22.77
C SER A 91 11.35 9.78 21.96
N ILE A 92 11.01 9.29 20.76
CA ILE A 92 11.91 8.49 19.89
C ILE A 92 12.05 9.07 18.48
N ASN A 93 11.76 10.37 18.34
CA ASN A 93 11.63 11.02 17.03
C ASN A 93 12.96 11.09 16.28
N ASP A 94 14.07 11.26 17.01
CA ASP A 94 15.42 11.31 16.45
C ASP A 94 15.82 9.94 15.88
N GLU A 95 15.54 8.86 16.63
CA GLU A 95 15.79 7.49 16.19
C GLU A 95 14.94 7.10 14.98
N LEU A 96 13.68 7.53 14.94
CA LEU A 96 12.81 7.32 13.78
C LEU A 96 13.30 8.12 12.56
N THR A 97 13.85 9.30 12.77
CA THR A 97 14.45 10.11 11.69
C THR A 97 15.70 9.43 11.12
N ALA A 98 16.57 8.89 11.98
CA ALA A 98 17.71 8.08 11.53
C ALA A 98 17.25 6.83 10.76
N LEU A 99 16.23 6.13 11.26
CA LEU A 99 15.67 4.94 10.61
C LEU A 99 15.12 5.25 9.21
N ARG A 100 14.41 6.37 9.05
CA ARG A 100 13.87 6.84 7.76
C ARG A 100 14.97 7.20 6.75
N ALA A 101 16.15 7.60 7.21
CA ALA A 101 17.28 7.91 6.35
C ALA A 101 18.02 6.65 5.89
N GLU A 102 18.02 5.59 6.71
CA GLU A 102 18.72 4.33 6.44
C GLU A 102 17.90 3.34 5.60
N LYS A 103 16.58 3.27 5.85
CA LYS A 103 15.70 2.22 5.32
C LYS A 103 14.76 2.76 4.23
N SER A 104 14.38 1.90 3.30
CA SER A 104 13.42 2.25 2.23
C SER A 104 11.95 2.17 2.68
N THR A 105 11.66 1.53 3.81
CA THR A 105 10.31 1.44 4.39
C THR A 105 9.88 2.80 4.92
N LEU A 106 8.67 3.22 4.56
CA LEU A 106 8.11 4.48 5.03
C LEU A 106 7.59 4.35 6.46
N VAL A 107 7.98 5.27 7.35
CA VAL A 107 7.50 5.30 8.74
C VAL A 107 6.79 6.62 9.00
N PHE A 108 5.47 6.59 9.17
CA PHE A 108 4.64 7.79 9.36
C PHE A 108 3.99 7.82 10.75
N ALA A 109 4.22 8.90 11.49
CA ALA A 109 3.52 9.15 12.74
C ALA A 109 2.15 9.78 12.44
N LEU A 110 1.10 9.24 13.04
CA LEU A 110 -0.28 9.69 12.94
C LEU A 110 -0.82 10.02 14.33
N PRO A 111 -1.68 11.05 14.45
CA PRO A 111 -2.30 11.37 15.72
C PRO A 111 -3.12 10.21 16.27
N ALA A 112 -2.86 9.84 17.52
CA ALA A 112 -3.65 8.84 18.21
C ALA A 112 -5.10 9.30 18.38
N THR A 113 -6.02 8.33 18.48
CA THR A 113 -7.44 8.63 18.74
C THR A 113 -7.59 9.32 20.10
N GLY A 114 -8.07 10.56 20.11
CA GLY A 114 -8.17 11.36 21.33
C GLY A 114 -6.88 12.10 21.71
N SER A 115 -5.85 12.09 20.85
CA SER A 115 -4.69 12.96 20.98
C SER A 115 -5.13 14.43 20.97
N GLU A 116 -4.47 15.24 21.81
CA GLU A 116 -4.72 16.68 21.90
C GLU A 116 -4.63 17.28 20.50
N LYS A 117 -5.69 17.99 20.06
CA LYS A 117 -5.57 18.85 18.88
C LYS A 117 -4.53 19.91 19.22
N THR A 118 -3.32 19.75 18.71
CA THR A 118 -2.30 20.79 18.86
C THR A 118 -2.80 22.02 18.15
N GLU A 119 -3.21 23.03 18.91
CA GLU A 119 -3.55 24.35 18.39
C GLU A 119 -2.24 24.96 17.88
N VAL A 120 -2.04 24.92 16.56
CA VAL A 120 -0.84 25.48 15.96
C VAL A 120 -0.96 27.01 15.99
N ASP A 121 -0.21 27.66 16.87
CA ASP A 121 -0.04 29.12 16.81
C ASP A 121 0.88 29.47 15.64
N TYR A 122 0.25 29.69 14.49
CA TYR A 122 0.91 30.08 13.26
C TYR A 122 1.74 31.35 13.41
N ARG A 123 1.40 32.27 14.33
CA ARG A 123 2.21 33.48 14.52
C ARG A 123 3.56 33.14 15.13
N VAL A 124 3.57 32.25 16.12
CA VAL A 124 4.82 31.81 16.78
C VAL A 124 5.69 31.03 15.80
N MET A 125 5.10 30.15 15.00
CA MET A 125 5.82 29.41 13.97
C MET A 125 6.40 30.34 12.89
N LEU A 126 5.60 31.28 12.39
CA LEU A 126 6.04 32.26 11.40
C LEU A 126 7.14 33.17 11.95
N LYS A 127 7.05 33.62 13.21
CA LYS A 127 8.12 34.40 13.86
C LYS A 127 9.44 33.65 13.94
N LYS A 128 9.39 32.36 14.30
CA LYS A 128 10.59 31.49 14.31
C LYS A 128 11.22 31.37 12.93
N ILE A 129 10.41 31.24 11.87
CA ILE A 129 10.89 31.17 10.48
C ILE A 129 11.44 32.51 10.01
N LEU A 130 10.81 33.61 10.41
CA LEU A 130 11.14 34.97 9.95
C LEU A 130 12.22 35.65 10.81
N GLY A 131 12.56 35.11 11.98
CA GLY A 131 13.58 35.66 12.88
C GLY A 131 13.19 36.99 13.54
N VAL A 132 11.89 37.23 13.73
CA VAL A 132 11.31 38.48 14.28
C VAL A 132 10.56 38.29 15.60
#